data_AF-A0A257AYT8-F1
#
_entry.id   AF-A0A257AYT8-F1
#
_cell.length_a   1.000
_cell.length_b   1.000
_cell.length_c   1.000
_cell.angle_alpha   90.00
_cell.angle_beta   90.00
_cell.angle_gamma   90.00
#
_symmetry.space_group_name_H-M   'P 1'
#
loop_
_entity.id
_entity.type
_entity.pdbx_description
1 polymer ?
#
loop_
_entity_poly.entity_id
_entity_poly.type
_entity_poly.pdbx_seq_one_letter_code
_entity_poly.pdbx_strand_id
1 'polypeptide(L)'
;MMTLTCHNRWLLSRLTQAIAMLGLATANAFAQAGALDPTFNPGAGVSGAVYAVAVQPDGKLIIGGEFSAFNGAPRSNLARLNSDGSLDATFNPGVIGRVETLLLQPDGKMVIGGSFSSVNGVPRRSLARLNADGSADLTFTAETDPNGVVYALARQSDGKLLVAGDFVNLAAARRERLARLAADGSLDAGFNPNAAANSAVFALAVQPNGRILLGGAFTQVNGVPRSRLARLTADGALDLTFSQGGETDGVVNALGLQPDGRILIGGDFRFVAGVARGGVARLEPGGALDTTFGAFGGVAGDLLPCVYALVTQPDGRVLIGGEFTRVNGAARSRIARLNPLDGSLDTGFDPGSGASSAVYALALQADGRLVAGGAFASFAGAPRAGVARLLGDDPGCASAVAPTTASFSALGGEGVVTVTATGDCTWRAVSNVPWITILSGATGGGNGAVTYRVAAHRGRQRSGTLTVSGRAVTITQAISAQETLGLFRRADGFFYLRNSLTSGVADTAFF
;
A
#
# COMPACT_ATOMS: atom_id res chain seq x y z
N MET A 1 -63.10 2.86 -27.64
CA MET A 1 -64.02 1.89 -28.29
C MET A 1 -63.20 1.05 -29.26
N MET A 2 -63.21 -0.28 -29.09
CA MET A 2 -62.73 -1.38 -29.99
C MET A 2 -61.22 -1.40 -30.36
N THR A 3 -60.31 -2.34 -30.04
CA THR A 3 -60.23 -3.84 -29.95
C THR A 3 -60.67 -4.58 -31.24
N LEU A 4 -60.01 -5.62 -31.80
CA LEU A 4 -58.80 -6.42 -31.52
C LEU A 4 -58.41 -7.24 -32.79
N THR A 5 -57.11 -7.51 -32.96
CA THR A 5 -56.37 -8.70 -33.50
C THR A 5 -56.58 -9.30 -34.88
N CYS A 6 -55.45 -9.46 -35.60
CA CYS A 6 -55.11 -10.64 -36.41
C CYS A 6 -53.59 -10.69 -36.62
N HIS A 7 -52.88 -11.76 -36.22
CA HIS A 7 -51.51 -12.02 -36.68
C HIS A 7 -51.22 -13.53 -36.72
N ASN A 8 -51.36 -14.10 -37.91
CA ASN A 8 -50.57 -15.24 -38.38
C ASN A 8 -50.42 -15.16 -39.91
N ARG A 9 -49.26 -14.67 -40.35
CA ARG A 9 -48.63 -14.85 -41.69
C ARG A 9 -47.12 -14.87 -41.43
N TRP A 10 -46.50 -16.02 -41.16
CA TRP A 10 -45.91 -16.99 -42.09
C TRP A 10 -44.91 -16.44 -43.11
N LEU A 11 -43.71 -17.05 -43.07
CA LEU A 11 -42.60 -17.14 -44.07
C LEU A 11 -41.50 -16.06 -44.06
N LEU A 12 -40.41 -16.31 -43.31
CA LEU A 12 -39.11 -16.73 -43.87
C LEU A 12 -38.01 -16.88 -42.79
N SER A 13 -37.32 -18.02 -42.83
CA SER A 13 -36.11 -18.42 -42.09
C SER A 13 -36.28 -18.78 -40.60
N ARG A 14 -36.24 -20.08 -40.29
CA ARG A 14 -35.29 -20.71 -39.34
C ARG A 14 -35.27 -22.22 -39.63
N LEU A 15 -34.45 -22.58 -40.61
CA LEU A 15 -34.11 -23.95 -40.97
C LEU A 15 -33.18 -24.58 -39.91
N THR A 16 -33.61 -25.77 -39.48
CA THR A 16 -32.81 -26.96 -39.12
C THR A 16 -31.94 -26.99 -37.85
N GLN A 17 -32.32 -27.96 -37.03
CA GLN A 17 -31.61 -28.57 -35.91
C GLN A 17 -30.27 -29.23 -36.32
N ALA A 18 -29.36 -29.19 -35.34
CA ALA A 18 -28.43 -30.24 -34.94
C ALA A 18 -27.48 -30.87 -35.99
N ILE A 19 -26.26 -30.33 -36.04
CA ILE A 19 -25.03 -31.12 -36.20
C ILE A 19 -24.15 -30.81 -34.99
N ALA A 20 -23.88 -31.84 -34.20
CA ALA A 20 -22.86 -31.82 -33.16
C ALA A 20 -21.49 -31.59 -33.82
N MET A 21 -20.91 -30.42 -33.58
CA MET A 21 -19.47 -30.22 -33.75
C MET A 21 -18.88 -30.08 -32.36
N LEU A 22 -18.11 -31.08 -31.96
CA LEU A 22 -17.21 -31.09 -30.83
C LEU A 22 -16.09 -30.08 -31.10
N GLY A 23 -16.41 -28.80 -31.08
CA GLY A 23 -15.43 -27.73 -30.97
C GLY A 23 -15.20 -27.50 -29.50
N LEU A 24 -14.05 -27.88 -28.97
CA LEU A 24 -13.48 -27.19 -27.81
C LEU A 24 -13.30 -25.72 -28.23
N ALA A 25 -14.36 -24.93 -28.10
CA ALA A 25 -14.17 -23.55 -27.75
C ALA A 25 -13.71 -23.58 -26.29
N THR A 26 -12.41 -23.67 -26.07
CA THR A 26 -11.83 -23.02 -24.91
C THR A 26 -12.15 -21.54 -25.09
N ALA A 27 -13.36 -21.14 -24.71
CA ALA A 27 -13.57 -19.79 -24.26
C ALA A 27 -12.59 -19.68 -23.09
N ASN A 28 -11.44 -19.07 -23.35
CA ASN A 28 -10.61 -18.51 -22.29
C ASN A 28 -11.49 -17.46 -21.63
N ALA A 29 -12.34 -17.90 -20.70
CA ALA A 29 -12.99 -17.04 -19.75
C ALA A 29 -11.82 -16.45 -18.97
N PHE A 30 -11.39 -15.26 -19.39
CA PHE A 30 -10.46 -14.46 -18.60
C PHE A 30 -11.05 -14.42 -17.19
N ALA A 31 -10.26 -14.85 -16.21
CA ALA A 31 -10.79 -14.96 -14.87
C ALA A 31 -11.21 -13.56 -14.38
N GLN A 32 -12.40 -13.47 -13.78
CA GLN A 32 -13.03 -12.21 -13.43
C GLN A 32 -12.23 -11.50 -12.33
N ALA A 33 -12.00 -10.18 -12.48
CA ALA A 33 -11.36 -9.39 -11.43
C ALA A 33 -12.19 -9.45 -10.15
N GLY A 34 -11.53 -9.61 -9.01
CA GLY A 34 -12.16 -9.80 -7.71
C GLY A 34 -12.56 -11.25 -7.40
N ALA A 35 -12.59 -12.15 -8.38
CA ALA A 35 -12.86 -13.55 -8.12
C ALA A 35 -11.76 -14.16 -7.24
N LEU A 36 -12.12 -15.20 -6.49
CA LEU A 36 -11.18 -15.93 -5.66
C LEU A 36 -10.06 -16.55 -6.52
N ASP A 37 -8.80 -16.34 -6.14
CA ASP A 37 -7.66 -16.89 -6.86
C ASP A 37 -7.54 -18.40 -6.62
N PRO A 38 -7.71 -19.25 -7.65
CA PRO A 38 -7.62 -20.71 -7.50
C PRO A 38 -6.19 -21.20 -7.20
N THR A 39 -5.17 -20.40 -7.49
CA THR A 39 -3.76 -20.74 -7.23
C THR A 39 -3.34 -20.47 -5.78
N PHE A 40 -4.22 -19.87 -4.98
CA PHE A 40 -4.00 -19.58 -3.57
C PHE A 40 -4.96 -20.39 -2.71
N ASN A 41 -4.43 -21.34 -1.95
CA ASN A 41 -5.21 -22.20 -1.09
C ASN A 41 -4.61 -22.31 0.32
N PRO A 42 -5.12 -21.54 1.30
CA PRO A 42 -4.69 -21.62 2.69
C PRO A 42 -5.25 -22.84 3.45
N GLY A 43 -5.94 -23.77 2.76
CA GLY A 43 -6.63 -24.89 3.40
C GLY A 43 -7.72 -24.39 4.33
N ALA A 44 -7.75 -24.89 5.56
CA ALA A 44 -8.68 -24.42 6.58
C ALA A 44 -8.38 -23.00 7.09
N GLY A 45 -7.21 -22.42 6.78
CA GLY A 45 -6.84 -21.06 7.19
C GLY A 45 -6.52 -20.91 8.68
N VAL A 46 -6.64 -19.71 9.23
CA VAL A 46 -6.37 -19.45 10.66
C VAL A 46 -7.52 -19.88 11.57
N SER A 47 -7.23 -20.16 12.83
CA SER A 47 -8.24 -20.49 13.86
C SER A 47 -8.97 -19.27 14.46
N GLY A 48 -8.68 -18.05 13.99
CA GLY A 48 -9.17 -16.79 14.53
C GLY A 48 -9.20 -15.69 13.48
N ALA A 49 -8.83 -14.46 13.86
CA ALA A 49 -8.88 -13.30 12.96
C ALA A 49 -7.49 -12.87 12.48
N VAL A 50 -7.41 -12.38 11.24
CA VAL A 50 -6.24 -11.69 10.69
C VAL A 50 -6.50 -10.19 10.67
N TYR A 51 -5.70 -9.42 11.41
CA TYR A 51 -5.81 -7.97 11.51
C TYR A 51 -4.80 -7.24 10.61
N ALA A 52 -3.72 -7.92 10.21
CA ALA A 52 -2.67 -7.32 9.40
C ALA A 52 -2.13 -8.28 8.34
N VAL A 53 -1.84 -7.75 7.15
CA VAL A 53 -1.26 -8.49 6.03
C VAL A 53 -0.17 -7.64 5.39
N ALA A 54 1.01 -8.23 5.11
CA ALA A 54 1.99 -7.64 4.19
C ALA A 54 2.44 -8.64 3.14
N VAL A 55 2.78 -8.08 1.98
CA VAL A 55 3.36 -8.79 0.85
C VAL A 55 4.87 -8.62 0.90
N GLN A 56 5.60 -9.74 0.88
CA GLN A 56 7.05 -9.73 0.75
C GLN A 56 7.48 -9.64 -0.73
N PRO A 57 8.67 -9.11 -1.04
CA PRO A 57 9.17 -8.99 -2.41
C PRO A 57 9.26 -10.31 -3.18
N ASP A 58 9.40 -11.44 -2.47
CA ASP A 58 9.44 -12.79 -3.04
C ASP A 58 8.04 -13.38 -3.31
N GLY A 59 6.98 -12.62 -3.04
CA GLY A 59 5.59 -13.05 -3.23
C GLY A 59 5.00 -13.83 -2.06
N LYS A 60 5.77 -14.08 -0.98
CA LYS A 60 5.23 -14.60 0.28
C LYS A 60 4.41 -13.55 1.01
N LEU A 61 3.59 -14.00 1.95
CA LEU A 61 2.72 -13.13 2.75
C LEU A 61 3.06 -13.27 4.23
N ILE A 62 3.12 -12.16 4.95
CA ILE A 62 3.09 -12.16 6.42
C ILE A 62 1.68 -11.82 6.85
N ILE A 63 1.10 -12.64 7.73
CA ILE A 63 -0.20 -12.38 8.35
C ILE A 63 -0.01 -12.24 9.87
N GLY A 64 -0.59 -11.19 10.45
CA GLY A 64 -0.66 -10.93 11.88
C GLY A 64 -2.10 -10.88 12.35
N GLY A 65 -2.39 -11.38 13.54
CA GLY A 65 -3.75 -11.38 14.05
C GLY A 65 -3.92 -11.91 15.46
N GLU A 66 -5.10 -12.46 15.74
CA GLU A 66 -5.43 -13.20 16.94
C GLU A 66 -5.83 -14.62 16.55
N PHE A 67 -4.85 -15.54 16.58
CA PHE A 67 -5.02 -16.94 16.23
C PHE A 67 -3.93 -17.81 16.86
N SER A 68 -4.23 -19.09 17.06
CA SER A 68 -3.32 -20.06 17.67
C SER A 68 -2.93 -21.20 16.74
N ALA A 69 -3.59 -21.33 15.59
CA ALA A 69 -3.26 -22.31 14.57
C ALA A 69 -3.48 -21.78 13.15
N PHE A 70 -2.76 -22.37 12.20
CA PHE A 70 -2.98 -22.23 10.77
C PHE A 70 -3.10 -23.62 10.14
N ASN A 71 -4.21 -23.89 9.47
CA ASN A 71 -4.54 -25.18 8.86
C ASN A 71 -4.35 -26.35 9.84
N GLY A 72 -4.75 -26.16 11.10
CA GLY A 72 -4.59 -27.12 12.20
C GLY A 72 -3.19 -27.19 12.83
N ALA A 73 -2.15 -26.63 12.19
CA ALA A 73 -0.81 -26.59 12.75
C ALA A 73 -0.66 -25.44 13.76
N PRO A 74 0.00 -25.65 14.92
CA PRO A 74 0.26 -24.58 15.89
C PRO A 74 1.02 -23.39 15.26
N ARG A 75 0.45 -22.20 15.37
CA ARG A 75 1.04 -20.95 14.89
C ARG A 75 0.40 -19.78 15.64
N SER A 76 1.18 -19.11 16.48
CA SER A 76 0.65 -18.07 17.37
C SER A 76 0.80 -16.69 16.74
N ASN A 77 -0.35 -16.09 16.38
CA ASN A 77 -0.59 -14.67 16.08
C ASN A 77 0.23 -14.01 14.96
N LEU A 78 1.26 -14.67 14.42
CA LEU A 78 2.07 -14.22 13.30
C LEU A 78 2.50 -15.45 12.48
N ALA A 79 2.24 -15.42 11.17
CA ALA A 79 2.58 -16.52 10.26
C ALA A 79 3.09 -15.98 8.92
N ARG A 80 3.92 -16.78 8.24
CA ARG A 80 4.30 -16.55 6.85
C ARG A 80 3.66 -17.60 5.96
N LEU A 81 3.06 -17.16 4.85
CA LEU A 81 2.46 -18.02 3.84
C LEU A 81 3.31 -17.96 2.58
N ASN A 82 3.45 -19.11 1.91
CA ASN A 82 4.02 -19.20 0.59
C ASN A 82 3.08 -18.56 -0.45
N SER A 83 3.58 -18.36 -1.67
CA SER A 83 2.82 -17.76 -2.77
C SER A 83 1.58 -18.58 -3.18
N ASP A 84 1.50 -19.86 -2.82
CA ASP A 84 0.35 -20.73 -3.03
C ASP A 84 -0.63 -20.75 -1.83
N GLY A 85 -0.34 -20.00 -0.76
CA GLY A 85 -1.15 -19.94 0.46
C GLY A 85 -0.82 -21.00 1.51
N SER A 86 0.08 -21.95 1.22
CA SER A 86 0.56 -22.91 2.21
C SER A 86 1.38 -22.24 3.32
N LEU A 87 1.38 -22.81 4.52
CA LEU A 87 2.16 -22.31 5.65
C LEU A 87 3.67 -22.52 5.40
N ASP A 88 4.45 -21.45 5.57
CA ASP A 88 5.90 -21.58 5.69
C ASP A 88 6.25 -22.05 7.11
N ALA A 89 6.49 -23.36 7.23
CA ALA A 89 6.75 -23.98 8.52
C ALA A 89 8.00 -23.43 9.22
N THR A 90 8.99 -22.92 8.47
CA THR A 90 10.27 -22.45 9.03
C THR A 90 10.18 -21.08 9.69
N PHE A 91 9.06 -20.35 9.52
CA PHE A 91 8.84 -19.03 10.10
C PHE A 91 7.90 -19.12 11.30
N ASN A 92 8.43 -19.38 12.50
CA ASN A 92 7.62 -19.53 13.71
C ASN A 92 8.06 -18.59 14.84
N PRO A 93 7.73 -17.28 14.74
CA PRO A 93 8.15 -16.29 15.72
C PRO A 93 7.47 -16.45 17.09
N GLY A 94 6.38 -17.22 17.20
CA GLY A 94 5.70 -17.48 18.48
C GLY A 94 5.31 -16.21 19.25
N VAL A 95 4.46 -15.37 18.66
CA VAL A 95 4.02 -14.12 19.31
C VAL A 95 2.91 -14.42 20.32
N ILE A 96 3.07 -14.00 21.57
CA ILE A 96 2.07 -14.20 22.62
C ILE A 96 1.20 -12.94 22.75
N GLY A 97 0.03 -12.99 22.13
CA GLY A 97 -0.97 -11.92 22.09
C GLY A 97 -1.19 -11.38 20.68
N ARG A 98 -2.16 -10.48 20.54
CA ARG A 98 -2.68 -10.02 19.26
C ARG A 98 -1.68 -9.14 18.52
N VAL A 99 -1.50 -9.41 17.23
CA VAL A 99 -0.77 -8.53 16.30
C VAL A 99 -1.79 -7.75 15.48
N GLU A 100 -1.79 -6.44 15.65
CA GLU A 100 -2.75 -5.50 15.04
C GLU A 100 -2.27 -4.90 13.74
N THR A 101 -0.95 -4.68 13.67
CA THR A 101 -0.33 -4.00 12.56
C THR A 101 1.05 -4.57 12.33
N LEU A 102 1.49 -4.51 11.08
CA LEU A 102 2.84 -4.90 10.71
C LEU A 102 3.31 -4.03 9.55
N LEU A 103 4.60 -3.79 9.52
CA LEU A 103 5.26 -2.96 8.54
C LEU A 103 6.53 -3.66 8.07
N LEU A 104 6.55 -4.05 6.80
CA LEU A 104 7.74 -4.61 6.17
C LEU A 104 8.74 -3.50 5.82
N GLN A 105 10.01 -3.74 6.10
CA GLN A 105 11.11 -2.82 5.81
C GLN A 105 11.85 -3.24 4.53
N PRO A 106 12.54 -2.31 3.84
CA PRO A 106 13.25 -2.61 2.60
C PRO A 106 14.37 -3.67 2.71
N ASP A 107 14.93 -3.85 3.91
CA ASP A 107 15.95 -4.85 4.22
C ASP A 107 15.36 -6.24 4.53
N GLY A 108 14.05 -6.41 4.41
CA GLY A 108 13.33 -7.64 4.70
C GLY A 108 13.00 -7.84 6.19
N LYS A 109 13.43 -6.95 7.09
CA LYS A 109 12.96 -6.93 8.47
C LYS A 109 11.51 -6.49 8.54
N MET A 110 10.86 -6.77 9.65
CA MET A 110 9.47 -6.35 9.88
C MET A 110 9.27 -5.82 11.29
N VAL A 111 8.51 -4.75 11.40
CA VAL A 111 8.08 -4.23 12.69
C VAL A 111 6.62 -4.62 12.90
N ILE A 112 6.30 -5.17 14.06
CA ILE A 112 4.94 -5.54 14.45
C ILE A 112 4.48 -4.68 15.62
N GLY A 113 3.19 -4.33 15.61
CA GLY A 113 2.50 -3.63 16.67
C GLY A 113 1.23 -4.37 17.07
N GLY A 114 0.82 -4.27 18.33
CA GLY A 114 -0.44 -4.85 18.80
C GLY A 114 -0.55 -4.88 20.33
N SER A 115 -1.21 -5.90 20.85
CA SER A 115 -1.37 -6.15 22.29
C SER A 115 -0.76 -7.50 22.68
N PHE A 116 0.55 -7.62 22.47
CA PHE A 116 1.33 -8.83 22.78
C PHE A 116 2.35 -8.57 23.89
N SER A 117 2.83 -9.66 24.51
CA SER A 117 3.76 -9.61 25.64
C SER A 117 5.13 -10.24 25.37
N SER A 118 5.27 -10.99 24.28
CA SER A 118 6.55 -11.57 23.87
C SER A 118 6.59 -11.96 22.39
N VAL A 119 7.81 -12.05 21.87
CA VAL A 119 8.14 -12.50 20.51
C VAL A 119 9.37 -13.39 20.60
N ASN A 120 9.33 -14.60 20.03
CA ASN A 120 10.38 -15.62 20.14
C ASN A 120 10.79 -15.92 21.59
N GLY A 121 9.84 -15.88 22.54
CA GLY A 121 10.11 -16.02 23.97
C GLY A 121 10.84 -14.81 24.61
N VAL A 122 11.23 -13.80 23.82
CA VAL A 122 11.81 -12.55 24.33
C VAL A 122 10.68 -11.63 24.78
N PRO A 123 10.70 -11.13 26.04
CA PRO A 123 9.73 -10.15 26.50
C PRO A 123 9.77 -8.89 25.63
N ARG A 124 8.65 -8.59 24.98
CA ARG A 124 8.42 -7.42 24.14
C ARG A 124 6.96 -7.07 24.25
N ARG A 125 6.65 -5.88 24.74
CA ARG A 125 5.27 -5.44 24.88
C ARG A 125 4.88 -4.55 23.71
N SER A 126 3.82 -4.95 23.01
CA SER A 126 3.10 -4.17 22.00
C SER A 126 3.87 -3.66 20.78
N LEU A 127 5.21 -3.66 20.77
CA LEU A 127 6.06 -3.28 19.66
C LEU A 127 7.32 -4.16 19.61
N ALA A 128 7.63 -4.71 18.44
CA ALA A 128 8.84 -5.50 18.24
C ALA A 128 9.30 -5.42 16.79
N ARG A 129 10.60 -5.55 16.56
CA ARG A 129 11.15 -5.80 15.22
C ARG A 129 11.63 -7.24 15.13
N LEU A 130 11.39 -7.87 13.99
CA LEU A 130 11.86 -9.20 13.64
C LEU A 130 12.76 -9.13 12.40
N ASN A 131 13.72 -10.04 12.33
CA ASN A 131 14.49 -10.30 11.13
C ASN A 131 13.63 -11.00 10.07
N ALA A 132 14.13 -11.07 8.83
CA ALA A 132 13.42 -11.69 7.71
C ALA A 132 13.09 -13.19 7.92
N ASP A 133 13.85 -13.88 8.78
CA ASP A 133 13.63 -15.28 9.16
C ASP A 133 12.59 -15.45 10.28
N GLY A 134 12.13 -14.35 10.88
CA GLY A 134 11.19 -14.35 11.99
C GLY A 134 11.84 -14.38 13.37
N SER A 135 13.16 -14.38 13.48
CA SER A 135 13.85 -14.19 14.77
C SER A 135 13.66 -12.76 15.28
N ALA A 136 13.66 -12.55 16.59
CA ALA A 136 13.58 -11.21 17.16
C ALA A 136 14.85 -10.41 16.84
N ASP A 137 14.70 -9.16 16.37
CA ASP A 137 15.84 -8.26 16.18
C ASP A 137 16.22 -7.61 17.51
N LEU A 138 17.22 -8.18 18.17
CA LEU A 138 17.70 -7.72 19.46
C LEU A 138 18.48 -6.40 19.39
N THR A 139 18.76 -5.84 18.21
CA THR A 139 19.38 -4.51 18.10
C THR A 139 18.34 -3.40 18.05
N PHE A 140 17.04 -3.72 18.03
CA PHE A 140 15.95 -2.75 18.05
C PHE A 140 15.54 -2.38 19.49
N THR A 141 16.50 -1.91 20.29
CA THR A 141 16.34 -1.93 21.76
C THR A 141 17.03 -0.76 22.44
N ALA A 142 16.22 0.13 23.00
CA ALA A 142 16.63 0.86 24.20
C ALA A 142 15.42 1.15 25.07
N GLU A 143 14.31 1.61 24.48
CA GLU A 143 13.20 2.22 25.22
C GLU A 143 11.92 2.13 24.37
N THR A 144 11.54 0.95 23.86
CA THR A 144 10.49 0.87 22.81
C THR A 144 9.15 0.30 23.23
N ASP A 145 9.05 -0.35 24.39
CA ASP A 145 7.83 -1.03 24.82
C ASP A 145 6.73 -0.03 25.21
N PRO A 146 5.65 0.11 24.43
CA PRO A 146 4.54 0.97 24.78
C PRO A 146 3.68 0.32 25.88
N ASN A 147 3.08 1.14 26.73
CA ASN A 147 2.18 0.67 27.80
C ASN A 147 0.71 0.51 27.36
N GLY A 148 0.47 0.45 26.06
CA GLY A 148 -0.84 0.27 25.44
C GLY A 148 -0.70 -0.45 24.10
N VAL A 149 -1.82 -0.63 23.42
CA VAL A 149 -1.91 -1.25 22.10
C VAL A 149 -1.31 -0.32 21.05
N VAL A 150 -0.55 -0.89 20.11
CA VAL A 150 -0.11 -0.20 18.90
C VAL A 150 -1.04 -0.60 17.76
N TYR A 151 -1.78 0.36 17.21
CA TYR A 151 -2.74 0.13 16.12
C TYR A 151 -2.16 0.45 14.75
N ALA A 152 -1.17 1.35 14.65
CA ALA A 152 -0.62 1.76 13.37
C ALA A 152 0.89 2.03 13.41
N LEU A 153 1.54 1.69 12.29
CA LEU A 153 2.95 1.93 12.03
C LEU A 153 3.11 2.62 10.67
N ALA A 154 4.01 3.59 10.57
CA ALA A 154 4.37 4.19 9.29
C ALA A 154 5.86 4.55 9.23
N ARG A 155 6.51 4.23 8.11
CA ARG A 155 7.93 4.58 7.88
C ARG A 155 8.04 5.91 7.14
N GLN A 156 8.89 6.80 7.64
CA GLN A 156 9.27 8.02 6.93
C GLN A 156 10.39 7.75 5.92
N SER A 157 10.58 8.64 4.96
CA SER A 157 11.59 8.50 3.89
C SER A 157 13.03 8.45 4.41
N ASP A 158 13.30 9.09 5.55
CA ASP A 158 14.57 9.08 6.26
C ASP A 158 14.82 7.77 7.05
N GLY A 159 13.88 6.84 7.03
CA GLY A 159 13.97 5.56 7.73
C GLY A 159 13.48 5.57 9.18
N LYS A 160 13.05 6.73 9.71
CA LYS A 160 12.39 6.78 11.01
C LYS A 160 11.02 6.10 10.98
N LEU A 161 10.59 5.64 12.14
CA LEU A 161 9.34 4.90 12.33
C LEU A 161 8.37 5.72 13.19
N LEU A 162 7.18 5.98 12.70
CA LEU A 162 6.06 6.48 13.47
C LEU A 162 5.28 5.31 14.06
N VAL A 163 4.93 5.44 15.34
CA VAL A 163 4.18 4.46 16.11
C VAL A 163 2.95 5.15 16.68
N ALA A 164 1.76 4.61 16.41
CA ALA A 164 0.49 5.13 16.88
C ALA A 164 -0.38 4.06 17.53
N GLY A 165 -1.16 4.45 18.53
CA GLY A 165 -1.94 3.50 19.31
C GLY A 165 -2.78 4.15 20.40
N ASP A 166 -3.04 3.40 21.48
CA ASP A 166 -3.68 3.88 22.72
C ASP A 166 -2.73 3.96 23.93
N PHE A 167 -1.42 3.85 23.71
CA PHE A 167 -0.40 3.98 24.75
C PHE A 167 -0.26 5.42 25.27
N VAL A 168 0.13 5.57 26.53
CA VAL A 168 0.46 6.85 27.18
C VAL A 168 1.97 7.08 27.22
N ASN A 169 2.71 5.99 27.43
CA ASN A 169 4.15 5.98 27.51
C ASN A 169 4.70 5.05 26.43
N LEU A 170 5.82 5.46 25.84
CA LEU A 170 6.68 4.58 25.07
C LEU A 170 7.99 4.48 25.86
N ALA A 171 8.19 3.30 26.47
CA ALA A 171 9.10 3.07 27.59
C ALA A 171 9.01 4.11 28.70
N ALA A 172 10.11 4.72 29.14
CA ALA A 172 10.09 5.67 30.25
C ALA A 172 9.57 7.07 29.87
N ALA A 173 9.41 7.37 28.57
CA ALA A 173 8.98 8.67 28.09
C ALA A 173 7.46 8.75 27.88
N ARG A 174 6.84 9.82 28.39
CA ARG A 174 5.45 10.14 28.08
C ARG A 174 5.33 10.56 26.61
N ARG A 175 4.64 9.74 25.82
CA ARG A 175 4.37 9.89 24.40
C ARG A 175 2.96 9.40 24.17
N GLU A 176 1.99 10.30 24.28
CA GLU A 176 0.58 9.90 24.26
C GLU A 176 0.16 9.58 22.83
N ARG A 177 -0.22 8.34 22.55
CA ARG A 177 -0.84 7.87 21.30
C ARG A 177 0.00 7.96 20.04
N LEU A 178 1.09 8.74 20.03
CA LEU A 178 1.97 8.93 18.89
C LEU A 178 3.42 9.15 19.36
N ALA A 179 4.33 8.40 18.76
CA ALA A 179 5.76 8.53 18.95
C ALA A 179 6.50 8.37 17.62
N ARG A 180 7.76 8.82 17.59
CA ARG A 180 8.69 8.53 16.50
C ARG A 180 9.94 7.88 17.04
N LEU A 181 10.40 6.84 16.36
CA LEU A 181 11.63 6.12 16.65
C LEU A 181 12.62 6.32 15.50
N ALA A 182 13.91 6.31 15.83
CA ALA A 182 14.98 6.18 14.84
C ALA A 182 15.00 4.77 14.24
N ALA A 183 15.84 4.58 13.23
CA ALA A 183 15.95 3.29 12.53
C ALA A 183 16.46 2.15 13.45
N ASP A 184 17.14 2.45 14.56
CA ASP A 184 17.58 1.49 15.58
C ASP A 184 16.53 1.26 16.68
N GLY A 185 15.38 1.95 16.62
CA GLY A 185 14.33 1.87 17.63
C GLY A 185 14.50 2.85 18.79
N SER A 186 15.59 3.62 18.86
CA SER A 186 15.71 4.67 19.88
C SER A 186 14.62 5.75 19.70
N LEU A 187 14.12 6.30 20.81
CA LEU A 187 13.10 7.35 20.76
C LEU A 187 13.68 8.64 20.14
N ASP A 188 12.99 9.19 19.13
CA ASP A 188 13.30 10.52 18.61
C ASP A 188 12.76 11.57 19.58
N ALA A 189 13.62 12.05 20.49
CA ALA A 189 13.27 13.05 21.49
C ALA A 189 12.84 14.39 20.87
N GLY A 190 13.32 14.71 19.65
CA GLY A 190 12.96 15.93 18.94
C GLY A 190 11.55 15.90 18.35
N PHE A 191 10.95 14.72 18.22
CA PHE A 191 9.54 14.55 17.87
C PHE A 191 8.70 14.46 19.14
N ASN A 192 8.20 15.60 19.59
CA ASN A 192 7.38 15.70 20.79
C ASN A 192 6.08 16.45 20.50
N PRO A 193 5.10 15.80 19.87
CA PRO A 193 3.76 16.37 19.77
C PRO A 193 3.19 16.49 21.19
N ASN A 194 3.20 17.71 21.74
CA ASN A 194 2.73 18.02 23.09
C ASN A 194 1.30 17.51 23.31
N ALA A 195 1.14 16.41 24.04
CA ALA A 195 -0.15 15.73 24.26
C ALA A 195 -0.83 15.36 22.92
N ALA A 196 -0.15 14.50 22.16
CA ALA A 196 -0.72 13.86 20.98
C ALA A 196 -2.08 13.22 21.31
N ALA A 197 -2.99 13.30 20.33
CA ALA A 197 -4.37 12.82 20.30
C ALA A 197 -4.99 12.42 21.65
N ASN A 198 -6.06 13.09 22.10
CA ASN A 198 -6.72 12.77 23.37
C ASN A 198 -7.46 11.40 23.40
N SER A 199 -7.37 10.60 22.33
CA SER A 199 -7.90 9.24 22.21
C SER A 199 -7.06 8.43 21.22
N ALA A 200 -7.41 7.16 21.01
CA ALA A 200 -6.68 6.24 20.14
C ALA A 200 -6.49 6.80 18.72
N VAL A 201 -5.29 6.59 18.17
CA VAL A 201 -4.95 6.82 16.77
C VAL A 201 -4.88 5.46 16.10
N PHE A 202 -5.81 5.19 15.19
CA PHE A 202 -5.96 3.90 14.51
C PHE A 202 -5.24 3.85 13.15
N ALA A 203 -4.98 5.01 12.53
CA ALA A 203 -4.36 5.08 11.21
C ALA A 203 -3.29 6.17 11.12
N LEU A 204 -2.22 5.85 10.38
CA LEU A 204 -1.16 6.77 10.02
C LEU A 204 -0.92 6.74 8.51
N ALA A 205 -0.67 7.90 7.91
CA ALA A 205 -0.11 7.99 6.56
C ALA A 205 0.93 9.10 6.48
N VAL A 206 2.05 8.84 5.81
CA VAL A 206 3.12 9.82 5.59
C VAL A 206 3.02 10.32 4.16
N GLN A 207 2.75 11.62 4.00
CA GLN A 207 2.72 12.28 2.69
C GLN A 207 4.13 12.40 2.10
N PRO A 208 4.29 12.49 0.76
CA PRO A 208 5.61 12.59 0.12
C PRO A 208 6.46 13.79 0.60
N ASN A 209 5.81 14.86 1.06
CA ASN A 209 6.45 16.05 1.63
C ASN A 209 6.82 15.89 3.12
N GLY A 210 6.66 14.70 3.70
CA GLY A 210 6.97 14.39 5.09
C GLY A 210 5.88 14.74 6.11
N ARG A 211 4.78 15.38 5.70
CA ARG A 211 3.63 15.61 6.61
C ARG A 211 2.97 14.28 6.99
N ILE A 212 2.38 14.24 8.19
CA ILE A 212 1.87 13.03 8.82
C ILE A 212 0.36 13.18 9.02
N LEU A 213 -0.44 12.30 8.44
CA LEU A 213 -1.88 12.24 8.68
C LEU A 213 -2.19 11.26 9.81
N LEU A 214 -3.14 11.65 10.66
CA LEU A 214 -3.65 10.86 11.79
C LEU A 214 -5.14 10.62 11.59
N GLY A 215 -5.57 9.35 11.69
CA GLY A 215 -6.97 8.95 11.75
C GLY A 215 -7.23 8.21 13.06
N GLY A 216 -8.35 8.48 13.73
CA GLY A 216 -8.67 7.79 14.98
C GLY A 216 -9.98 8.22 15.63
N ALA A 217 -10.06 8.04 16.95
CA ALA A 217 -11.22 8.38 17.77
C ALA A 217 -11.05 9.69 18.57
N PHE A 218 -9.97 10.43 18.32
CA PHE A 218 -9.65 11.66 19.05
C PHE A 218 -10.58 12.82 18.67
N THR A 219 -10.72 13.77 19.59
CA THR A 219 -11.43 15.04 19.37
C THR A 219 -10.50 16.25 19.47
N GLN A 220 -9.26 16.03 19.90
CA GLN A 220 -8.22 17.07 19.98
C GLN A 220 -6.85 16.49 19.64
N VAL A 221 -6.00 17.32 19.05
CA VAL A 221 -4.57 17.05 18.83
C VAL A 221 -3.79 18.28 19.28
N ASN A 222 -2.79 18.08 20.14
CA ASN A 222 -2.00 19.16 20.73
C ASN A 222 -2.87 20.26 21.39
N GLY A 223 -3.96 19.85 22.07
CA GLY A 223 -4.93 20.76 22.71
C GLY A 223 -5.84 21.54 21.75
N VAL A 224 -5.68 21.38 20.43
CA VAL A 224 -6.52 22.03 19.43
C VAL A 224 -7.64 21.08 19.01
N PRO A 225 -8.91 21.53 18.94
CA PRO A 225 -10.02 20.74 18.42
C PRO A 225 -9.71 20.19 17.02
N ARG A 226 -9.71 18.86 16.93
CA ARG A 226 -9.51 18.08 15.70
C ARG A 226 -10.30 16.80 15.85
N SER A 227 -11.44 16.72 15.20
CA SER A 227 -12.30 15.54 15.27
C SER A 227 -11.80 14.48 14.31
N ARG A 228 -11.14 13.46 14.86
CA ARG A 228 -10.88 12.14 14.26
C ARG A 228 -9.93 12.10 13.06
N LEU A 229 -9.62 13.27 12.50
CA LEU A 229 -8.64 13.47 11.44
C LEU A 229 -7.78 14.70 11.76
N ALA A 230 -6.47 14.55 11.60
CA ALA A 230 -5.52 15.66 11.73
C ALA A 230 -4.32 15.47 10.80
N ARG A 231 -3.61 16.57 10.55
CA ARG A 231 -2.31 16.53 9.90
C ARG A 231 -1.27 17.20 10.77
N LEU A 232 -0.10 16.59 10.87
CA LEU A 232 1.09 17.17 11.47
C LEU A 232 2.11 17.52 10.39
N THR A 233 2.97 18.47 10.70
CA THR A 233 4.22 18.71 9.98
C THR A 233 5.19 17.55 10.21
N ALA A 234 6.29 17.53 9.43
CA ALA A 234 7.28 16.46 9.53
C ALA A 234 7.99 16.39 10.90
N ASP A 235 7.98 17.46 11.68
CA ASP A 235 8.54 17.56 13.04
C ASP A 235 7.49 17.37 14.15
N GLY A 236 6.21 17.18 13.80
CA GLY A 236 5.15 16.84 14.75
C GLY A 236 4.32 18.01 15.26
N ALA A 237 4.56 19.23 14.78
CA ALA A 237 3.65 20.35 15.02
C ALA A 237 2.31 20.13 14.29
N LEU A 238 1.21 20.62 14.86
CA LEU A 238 -0.09 20.53 14.21
C LEU A 238 -0.11 21.44 12.98
N ASP A 239 -0.44 20.87 11.82
CA ASP A 239 -0.59 21.63 10.58
C ASP A 239 -1.95 22.32 10.54
N LEU A 240 -1.97 23.59 10.94
CA LEU A 240 -3.19 24.41 10.93
C LEU A 240 -3.69 24.77 9.52
N THR A 241 -2.87 24.56 8.48
CA THR A 241 -3.28 24.79 7.08
C THR A 241 -4.13 23.66 6.52
N PHE A 242 -4.19 22.52 7.21
CA PHE A 242 -5.13 21.47 6.90
C PHE A 242 -6.53 21.91 7.35
N SER A 243 -7.28 22.48 6.43
CA SER A 243 -8.61 23.08 6.65
C SER A 243 -9.56 22.06 7.26
N GLN A 244 -10.30 22.45 8.29
CA GLN A 244 -11.16 21.62 9.15
C GLN A 244 -12.43 21.08 8.43
N GLY A 245 -12.39 20.92 7.10
CA GLY A 245 -13.48 20.42 6.26
C GLY A 245 -13.44 18.90 6.03
N GLY A 246 -12.68 18.16 6.83
CA GLY A 246 -12.59 16.69 6.82
C GLY A 246 -13.09 16.05 8.12
N GLU A 247 -13.72 16.83 9.00
CA GLU A 247 -14.27 16.35 10.27
C GLU A 247 -15.34 15.31 10.03
N THR A 248 -15.20 14.16 10.69
CA THR A 248 -16.12 13.04 10.55
C THR A 248 -17.02 12.93 11.77
N ASP A 249 -18.22 12.35 11.65
CA ASP A 249 -19.12 12.04 12.77
C ASP A 249 -18.87 10.65 13.41
N GLY A 250 -17.96 9.86 12.83
CA GLY A 250 -17.46 8.57 13.33
C GLY A 250 -15.94 8.41 13.14
N VAL A 251 -15.34 7.45 13.84
CA VAL A 251 -13.91 7.08 13.83
C VAL A 251 -13.37 6.92 12.40
N VAL A 252 -12.14 7.38 12.19
CA VAL A 252 -11.36 7.10 10.98
C VAL A 252 -10.41 5.92 11.27
N ASN A 253 -10.67 4.78 10.65
CA ASN A 253 -9.91 3.54 10.84
C ASN A 253 -8.80 3.35 9.80
N ALA A 254 -8.93 3.97 8.62
CA ALA A 254 -8.02 3.79 7.51
C ALA A 254 -7.73 5.11 6.78
N LEU A 255 -6.49 5.25 6.31
CA LEU A 255 -6.01 6.38 5.52
C LEU A 255 -5.31 5.85 4.27
N GLY A 256 -5.55 6.49 3.13
CA GLY A 256 -4.82 6.23 1.90
C GLY A 256 -4.45 7.52 1.19
N LEU A 257 -3.34 7.47 0.47
CA LEU A 257 -2.84 8.58 -0.31
C LEU A 257 -3.00 8.28 -1.79
N GLN A 258 -3.43 9.26 -2.55
CA GLN A 258 -3.43 9.22 -4.01
C GLN A 258 -2.22 10.00 -4.57
N PRO A 259 -1.72 9.65 -5.77
CA PRO A 259 -0.54 10.30 -6.35
C PRO A 259 -0.71 11.81 -6.62
N ASP A 260 -1.94 12.28 -6.79
CA ASP A 260 -2.30 13.69 -6.96
C ASP A 260 -2.34 14.47 -5.63
N GLY A 261 -2.03 13.81 -4.51
CA GLY A 261 -2.02 14.40 -3.18
C GLY A 261 -3.37 14.38 -2.47
N ARG A 262 -4.44 13.88 -3.11
CA ARG A 262 -5.72 13.65 -2.44
C ARG A 262 -5.59 12.53 -1.41
N ILE A 263 -6.50 12.58 -0.43
CA ILE A 263 -6.47 11.70 0.74
C ILE A 263 -7.78 10.92 0.77
N LEU A 264 -7.70 9.61 0.89
CA LEU A 264 -8.84 8.73 1.13
C LEU A 264 -8.93 8.44 2.62
N ILE A 265 -10.14 8.51 3.16
CA ILE A 265 -10.45 8.15 4.54
C ILE A 265 -11.49 7.02 4.56
N GLY A 266 -11.28 6.04 5.43
CA GLY A 266 -12.20 4.93 5.69
C GLY A 266 -12.48 4.81 7.19
N GLY A 267 -13.72 4.53 7.58
CA GLY A 267 -14.11 4.53 8.99
C GLY A 267 -15.54 4.07 9.23
N ASP A 268 -16.08 4.38 10.40
CA ASP A 268 -17.48 4.13 10.79
C ASP A 268 -18.38 5.39 10.70
N PHE A 269 -17.86 6.44 10.08
CA PHE A 269 -18.56 7.71 9.92
C PHE A 269 -19.67 7.64 8.86
N ARG A 270 -20.66 8.51 9.02
CA ARG A 270 -21.77 8.72 8.07
C ARG A 270 -21.71 10.09 7.41
N PHE A 271 -21.03 11.05 8.04
CA PHE A 271 -20.88 12.42 7.57
C PHE A 271 -19.42 12.85 7.62
N VAL A 272 -19.04 13.66 6.62
CA VAL A 272 -17.76 14.37 6.55
C VAL A 272 -18.07 15.82 6.26
N ALA A 273 -17.63 16.74 7.13
CA ALA A 273 -18.00 18.17 7.10
C ALA A 273 -19.52 18.41 6.94
N GLY A 274 -20.32 17.60 7.64
CA GLY A 274 -21.79 17.65 7.59
C GLY A 274 -22.42 17.10 6.30
N VAL A 275 -21.62 16.70 5.31
CA VAL A 275 -22.10 16.08 4.06
C VAL A 275 -22.14 14.57 4.20
N ALA A 276 -23.24 13.93 3.77
CA ALA A 276 -23.39 12.48 3.86
C ALA A 276 -22.33 11.76 3.02
N ARG A 277 -21.48 10.97 3.70
CA ARG A 277 -20.40 10.16 3.17
C ARG A 277 -20.26 8.94 4.07
N GLY A 278 -20.97 7.86 3.74
CA GLY A 278 -20.96 6.65 4.58
C GLY A 278 -19.66 5.86 4.40
N GLY A 279 -18.89 5.71 5.48
CA GLY A 279 -17.74 4.82 5.64
C GLY A 279 -16.50 5.14 4.81
N VAL A 280 -16.64 5.86 3.68
CA VAL A 280 -15.54 6.24 2.79
C VAL A 280 -15.73 7.66 2.26
N ALA A 281 -14.65 8.43 2.21
CA ALA A 281 -14.63 9.74 1.56
C ALA A 281 -13.25 10.04 0.98
N ARG A 282 -13.21 11.01 0.08
CA ARG A 282 -11.97 11.60 -0.43
C ARG A 282 -11.89 13.06 -0.01
N LEU A 283 -10.69 13.52 0.32
CA LEU A 283 -10.37 14.88 0.67
C LEU A 283 -9.36 15.43 -0.32
N GLU A 284 -9.45 16.73 -0.58
CA GLU A 284 -8.43 17.49 -1.27
C GLU A 284 -7.12 17.53 -0.46
N PRO A 285 -5.97 17.84 -1.08
CA PRO A 285 -4.68 17.90 -0.36
C PRO A 285 -4.67 18.86 0.83
N GLY A 286 -5.56 19.87 0.83
CA GLY A 286 -5.76 20.82 1.92
C GLY A 286 -6.66 20.31 3.06
N GLY A 287 -7.31 19.15 2.92
CA GLY A 287 -8.19 18.55 3.94
C GLY A 287 -9.68 18.87 3.80
N ALA A 288 -10.05 19.71 2.83
CA ALA A 288 -11.45 19.92 2.48
C ALA A 288 -12.03 18.65 1.82
N LEU A 289 -13.31 18.36 2.09
CA LEU A 289 -14.03 17.28 1.41
C LEU A 289 -14.03 17.48 -0.11
N ASP A 290 -13.62 16.45 -0.86
CA ASP A 290 -13.86 16.37 -2.30
C ASP A 290 -15.32 15.93 -2.51
N THR A 291 -16.16 16.88 -2.93
CA THR A 291 -17.59 16.63 -3.12
C THR A 291 -17.91 15.82 -4.37
N THR A 292 -16.95 15.64 -5.29
CA THR A 292 -17.11 14.85 -6.51
C THR A 292 -16.99 13.34 -6.26
N PHE A 293 -16.37 12.94 -5.14
CA PHE A 293 -16.22 11.54 -4.75
C PHE A 293 -17.28 11.12 -3.72
N GLY A 294 -17.98 10.00 -3.98
CA GLY A 294 -18.94 9.42 -3.05
C GLY A 294 -20.27 10.15 -2.96
N ALA A 295 -20.67 10.89 -4.01
CA ALA A 295 -21.95 11.61 -4.07
C ALA A 295 -23.20 10.71 -3.97
N PHE A 296 -23.04 9.39 -4.16
CA PHE A 296 -24.10 8.39 -4.13
C PHE A 296 -24.40 7.82 -2.72
N GLY A 297 -23.97 8.53 -1.67
CA GLY A 297 -24.15 8.11 -0.27
C GLY A 297 -23.03 7.23 0.30
N GLY A 298 -22.05 6.82 -0.51
CA GLY A 298 -20.91 6.00 -0.07
C GLY A 298 -21.30 4.53 0.17
N VAL A 299 -20.86 3.94 1.27
CA VAL A 299 -21.31 2.62 1.77
C VAL A 299 -22.76 2.69 2.32
N ALA A 300 -23.59 3.57 1.73
CA ALA A 300 -24.95 3.87 2.17
C ALA A 300 -25.88 2.66 2.06
N GLY A 301 -26.66 2.44 3.11
CA GLY A 301 -27.70 1.42 3.22
C GLY A 301 -27.57 0.54 4.46
N ASP A 302 -26.39 0.48 5.07
CA ASP A 302 -26.16 -0.18 6.36
C ASP A 302 -26.27 0.83 7.50
N LEU A 303 -26.81 0.39 8.65
CA LEU A 303 -27.00 1.27 9.81
C LEU A 303 -25.67 1.81 10.37
N LEU A 304 -24.55 1.12 10.11
CA LEU A 304 -23.19 1.45 10.56
C LEU A 304 -22.15 0.91 9.56
N PRO A 305 -21.82 1.63 8.46
CA PRO A 305 -20.84 1.14 7.51
C PRO A 305 -19.42 1.27 8.10
N CYS A 306 -18.81 0.15 8.50
CA CYS A 306 -17.44 0.15 8.99
C CYS A 306 -16.47 -0.20 7.86
N VAL A 307 -15.63 0.74 7.43
CA VAL A 307 -14.47 0.47 6.57
C VAL A 307 -13.23 0.39 7.46
N TYR A 308 -12.58 -0.77 7.49
CA TYR A 308 -11.39 -1.03 8.31
C TYR A 308 -10.09 -0.93 7.50
N ALA A 309 -10.15 -1.21 6.19
CA ALA A 309 -8.99 -1.18 5.31
C ALA A 309 -9.33 -0.49 3.99
N LEU A 310 -8.35 0.25 3.45
CA LEU A 310 -8.44 0.82 2.12
C LEU A 310 -7.07 0.80 1.44
N VAL A 311 -7.06 0.50 0.15
CA VAL A 311 -5.83 0.45 -0.67
C VAL A 311 -6.08 1.12 -2.01
N THR A 312 -5.21 2.04 -2.39
CA THR A 312 -5.22 2.66 -3.74
C THR A 312 -4.43 1.78 -4.70
N GLN A 313 -5.05 1.38 -5.81
CA GLN A 313 -4.38 0.69 -6.91
C GLN A 313 -3.58 1.68 -7.79
N PRO A 314 -2.57 1.21 -8.56
CA PRO A 314 -1.74 2.07 -9.42
C PRO A 314 -2.51 2.88 -10.48
N ASP A 315 -3.70 2.43 -10.85
CA ASP A 315 -4.60 3.11 -11.79
C ASP A 315 -5.57 4.10 -11.11
N GLY A 316 -5.45 4.26 -9.79
CA GLY A 316 -6.26 5.15 -8.97
C GLY A 316 -7.54 4.52 -8.41
N ARG A 317 -7.93 3.32 -8.84
CA ARG A 317 -9.08 2.62 -8.24
C ARG A 317 -8.81 2.33 -6.77
N VAL A 318 -9.87 2.28 -5.97
CA VAL A 318 -9.77 2.14 -4.51
C VAL A 318 -10.43 0.86 -4.07
N LEU A 319 -9.67 -0.02 -3.43
CA LEU A 319 -10.21 -1.20 -2.77
C LEU A 319 -10.56 -0.86 -1.32
N ILE A 320 -11.72 -1.30 -0.86
CA ILE A 320 -12.18 -1.13 0.52
C ILE A 320 -12.54 -2.49 1.12
N GLY A 321 -12.19 -2.67 2.39
CA GLY A 321 -12.49 -3.85 3.20
C GLY A 321 -13.09 -3.42 4.53
N GLY A 322 -14.10 -4.13 5.01
CA GLY A 322 -14.80 -3.72 6.22
C GLY A 322 -15.90 -4.66 6.70
N GLU A 323 -16.86 -4.10 7.42
CA GLU A 323 -18.10 -4.76 7.84
C GLU A 323 -19.31 -4.03 7.23
N PHE A 324 -19.41 -4.12 5.90
CA PHE A 324 -20.52 -3.59 5.14
C PHE A 324 -21.16 -4.67 4.26
N THR A 325 -22.42 -4.44 3.90
CA THR A 325 -23.21 -5.30 3.01
C THR A 325 -23.65 -4.58 1.74
N ARG A 326 -23.49 -3.25 1.68
CA ARG A 326 -23.85 -2.45 0.51
C ARG A 326 -22.82 -1.37 0.19
N VAL A 327 -22.65 -1.08 -1.10
CA VAL A 327 -21.85 0.05 -1.58
C VAL A 327 -22.60 0.72 -2.73
N ASN A 328 -22.84 2.03 -2.63
CA ASN A 328 -23.61 2.80 -3.61
C ASN A 328 -24.97 2.14 -3.96
N GLY A 329 -25.64 1.57 -2.96
CA GLY A 329 -26.93 0.88 -3.11
C GLY A 329 -26.88 -0.56 -3.64
N ALA A 330 -25.74 -1.02 -4.17
CA ALA A 330 -25.56 -2.40 -4.63
C ALA A 330 -25.04 -3.32 -3.51
N ALA A 331 -25.48 -4.58 -3.51
CA ALA A 331 -25.02 -5.57 -2.53
C ALA A 331 -23.52 -5.87 -2.72
N ARG A 332 -22.75 -5.71 -1.65
CA ARG A 332 -21.32 -6.02 -1.59
C ARG A 332 -20.98 -6.50 -0.19
N SER A 333 -20.57 -7.76 -0.06
CA SER A 333 -20.23 -8.36 1.22
C SER A 333 -18.78 -8.04 1.58
N ARG A 334 -18.59 -6.93 2.29
CA ARG A 334 -17.38 -6.59 3.09
C ARG A 334 -16.12 -6.27 2.30
N ILE A 335 -16.20 -6.34 0.98
CA ILE A 335 -15.13 -5.94 0.07
C ILE A 335 -15.73 -5.36 -1.21
N ALA A 336 -15.13 -4.28 -1.70
CA ALA A 336 -15.54 -3.62 -2.93
C ALA A 336 -14.38 -2.85 -3.55
N ARG A 337 -14.52 -2.53 -4.84
CA ARG A 337 -13.63 -1.62 -5.56
C ARG A 337 -14.42 -0.40 -6.03
N LEU A 338 -13.82 0.77 -5.91
CA LEU A 338 -14.42 2.05 -6.28
C LEU A 338 -13.64 2.68 -7.45
N ASN A 339 -14.38 3.35 -8.32
CA ASN A 339 -13.83 4.06 -9.46
C ASN A 339 -13.07 5.33 -9.01
N PRO A 340 -11.96 5.67 -9.68
CA PRO A 340 -11.07 6.74 -9.25
C PRO A 340 -11.70 8.13 -9.40
N LEU A 341 -12.61 8.32 -10.34
CA LEU A 341 -13.14 9.65 -10.64
C LEU A 341 -14.11 10.12 -9.57
N ASP A 342 -15.13 9.32 -9.28
CA ASP A 342 -16.32 9.71 -8.52
C ASP A 342 -16.64 8.79 -7.34
N GLY A 343 -15.85 7.73 -7.12
CA GLY A 343 -16.11 6.75 -6.07
C GLY A 343 -17.34 5.89 -6.31
N SER A 344 -17.86 5.86 -7.54
CA SER A 344 -18.88 4.89 -7.94
C SER A 344 -18.34 3.46 -7.80
N LEU A 345 -19.24 2.49 -7.64
CA LEU A 345 -18.86 1.09 -7.50
C LEU A 345 -18.29 0.59 -8.84
N ASP A 346 -17.09 0.00 -8.82
CA ASP A 346 -16.57 -0.73 -9.98
C ASP A 346 -17.28 -2.09 -10.07
N THR A 347 -18.17 -2.21 -11.04
CA THR A 347 -18.92 -3.45 -11.31
C THR A 347 -18.09 -4.50 -12.04
N GLY A 348 -16.96 -4.12 -12.63
CA GLY A 348 -15.98 -5.05 -13.20
C GLY A 348 -15.17 -5.79 -12.14
N PHE A 349 -15.26 -5.38 -10.86
CA PHE A 349 -14.76 -6.18 -9.74
C PHE A 349 -15.89 -6.99 -9.13
N ASP A 350 -15.79 -8.31 -9.16
CA ASP A 350 -16.79 -9.21 -8.60
C ASP A 350 -16.18 -10.23 -7.64
N PRO A 351 -16.31 -10.02 -6.31
CA PRO A 351 -15.90 -10.99 -5.29
C PRO A 351 -16.92 -12.12 -5.08
N GLY A 352 -17.95 -12.23 -5.92
CA GLY A 352 -19.05 -13.17 -5.73
C GLY A 352 -19.81 -12.87 -4.44
N SER A 353 -20.05 -13.88 -3.60
CA SER A 353 -20.65 -13.69 -2.27
C SER A 353 -19.71 -13.04 -1.24
N GLY A 354 -18.47 -12.72 -1.61
CA GLY A 354 -17.51 -12.00 -0.77
C GLY A 354 -17.13 -12.73 0.52
N ALA A 355 -16.67 -11.98 1.51
CA ALA A 355 -16.25 -12.53 2.80
C ALA A 355 -17.45 -12.76 3.74
N SER A 356 -17.44 -13.86 4.49
CA SER A 356 -18.54 -14.22 5.41
C SER A 356 -18.59 -13.35 6.68
N SER A 357 -17.50 -12.67 7.02
CA SER A 357 -17.34 -11.76 8.16
C SER A 357 -16.32 -10.65 7.83
N ALA A 358 -16.09 -9.73 8.76
CA ALA A 358 -15.32 -8.50 8.56
C ALA A 358 -13.97 -8.74 7.86
N VAL A 359 -13.64 -7.85 6.92
CA VAL A 359 -12.30 -7.74 6.31
C VAL A 359 -11.56 -6.61 7.02
N TYR A 360 -10.54 -6.94 7.80
CA TYR A 360 -9.77 -5.98 8.59
C TYR A 360 -8.53 -5.46 7.88
N ALA A 361 -7.97 -6.23 6.94
CA ALA A 361 -6.76 -5.89 6.23
C ALA A 361 -6.88 -6.16 4.73
N LEU A 362 -6.23 -5.30 3.94
CA LEU A 362 -6.05 -5.46 2.50
C LEU A 362 -4.58 -5.22 2.15
N ALA A 363 -4.02 -6.03 1.26
CA ALA A 363 -2.69 -5.82 0.72
C ALA A 363 -2.67 -6.11 -0.78
N LEU A 364 -2.14 -5.17 -1.58
CA LEU A 364 -2.00 -5.32 -3.02
C LEU A 364 -0.64 -5.95 -3.36
N GLN A 365 -0.65 -7.00 -4.15
CA GLN A 365 0.57 -7.60 -4.70
C GLN A 365 1.00 -6.86 -5.97
N ALA A 366 2.29 -6.94 -6.30
CA ALA A 366 2.88 -6.25 -7.46
C ALA A 366 2.28 -6.70 -8.81
N ASP A 367 1.72 -7.91 -8.87
CA ASP A 367 1.02 -8.48 -10.02
C ASP A 367 -0.46 -8.06 -10.11
N GLY A 368 -0.91 -7.16 -9.22
CA GLY A 368 -2.29 -6.67 -9.17
C GLY A 368 -3.27 -7.57 -8.43
N ARG A 369 -2.85 -8.73 -7.92
CA ARG A 369 -3.69 -9.55 -7.04
C ARG A 369 -3.88 -8.86 -5.69
N LEU A 370 -5.02 -9.12 -5.06
CA LEU A 370 -5.38 -8.56 -3.77
C LEU A 370 -5.41 -9.64 -2.70
N VAL A 371 -4.78 -9.41 -1.56
CA VAL A 371 -4.92 -10.26 -0.38
C VAL A 371 -5.83 -9.58 0.62
N ALA A 372 -6.83 -10.30 1.11
CA ALA A 372 -7.73 -9.89 2.18
C ALA A 372 -7.44 -10.69 3.44
N GLY A 373 -7.35 -9.99 4.58
CA GLY A 373 -7.26 -10.54 5.93
C GLY A 373 -8.47 -10.14 6.76
N GLY A 374 -9.02 -11.03 7.59
CA GLY A 374 -10.17 -10.69 8.42
C GLY A 374 -10.62 -11.80 9.38
N ALA A 375 -11.87 -11.69 9.84
CA ALA A 375 -12.53 -12.68 10.73
C ALA A 375 -13.45 -13.65 9.97
N PHE A 376 -13.40 -13.66 8.64
CA PHE A 376 -14.26 -14.51 7.82
C PHE A 376 -13.84 -15.98 7.88
N ALA A 377 -14.81 -16.89 7.88
CA ALA A 377 -14.56 -18.33 7.77
C ALA A 377 -14.54 -18.79 6.31
N SER A 378 -15.26 -18.09 5.43
CA SER A 378 -15.32 -18.36 4.00
C SER A 378 -15.26 -17.10 3.17
N PHE A 379 -14.81 -17.28 1.92
CA PHE A 379 -14.80 -16.24 0.89
C PHE A 379 -15.39 -16.81 -0.40
N ALA A 380 -16.36 -16.13 -0.99
CA ALA A 380 -17.10 -16.60 -2.17
C ALA A 380 -17.68 -18.02 -1.97
N GLY A 381 -18.06 -18.37 -0.74
CA GLY A 381 -18.55 -19.71 -0.36
C GLY A 381 -17.46 -20.77 -0.12
N ALA A 382 -16.20 -20.51 -0.52
CA ALA A 382 -15.09 -21.44 -0.29
C ALA A 382 -14.49 -21.29 1.12
N PRO A 383 -14.08 -22.38 1.79
CA PRO A 383 -13.34 -22.29 3.06
C PRO A 383 -12.03 -21.53 2.89
N ARG A 384 -11.92 -20.39 3.58
CA ARG A 384 -10.81 -19.43 3.48
C ARG A 384 -10.66 -18.70 4.81
N ALA A 385 -10.51 -19.43 5.92
CA ALA A 385 -10.58 -18.77 7.23
C ALA A 385 -9.47 -17.73 7.40
N GLY A 386 -9.89 -16.48 7.59
CA GLY A 386 -9.11 -15.29 7.85
C GLY A 386 -8.23 -14.77 6.73
N VAL A 387 -7.97 -15.53 5.65
CA VAL A 387 -7.14 -15.06 4.52
C VAL A 387 -7.65 -15.56 3.17
N ALA A 388 -7.76 -14.66 2.21
CA ALA A 388 -8.10 -14.96 0.82
C ALA A 388 -7.25 -14.12 -0.13
N ARG A 389 -6.91 -14.67 -1.29
CA ARG A 389 -6.33 -13.91 -2.40
C ARG A 389 -7.33 -13.84 -3.54
N LEU A 390 -7.49 -12.65 -4.12
CA LEU A 390 -8.38 -12.35 -5.22
C LEU A 390 -7.59 -11.94 -6.45
N LEU A 391 -8.18 -12.25 -7.58
CA LEU A 391 -7.69 -11.90 -8.90
C LEU A 391 -7.76 -10.40 -9.14
N GLY A 392 -6.71 -9.84 -9.76
CA GLY A 392 -6.69 -8.46 -10.24
C GLY A 392 -7.46 -8.30 -11.56
N ASP A 393 -7.31 -7.15 -12.21
CA ASP A 393 -7.93 -6.88 -13.53
C ASP A 393 -7.37 -7.75 -14.67
N ASP A 394 -6.19 -8.33 -14.49
CA ASP A 394 -5.56 -9.21 -15.46
C ASP A 394 -4.91 -10.41 -14.76
N PRO A 395 -5.71 -11.37 -14.24
CA PRO A 395 -5.21 -12.45 -13.40
C PRO A 395 -4.35 -13.48 -14.13
N GLY A 396 -4.36 -13.45 -15.47
CA GLY A 396 -3.48 -14.25 -16.32
C GLY A 396 -2.16 -13.57 -16.64
N CYS A 397 -1.98 -12.29 -16.28
CA CYS A 397 -0.84 -11.52 -16.74
C CYS A 397 0.42 -11.75 -15.90
N ALA A 398 1.04 -12.90 -16.12
CA ALA A 398 2.44 -13.08 -15.79
C ALA A 398 3.26 -12.23 -16.76
N SER A 399 3.68 -11.05 -16.31
CA SER A 399 4.74 -10.29 -16.95
C SER A 399 6.07 -10.53 -16.23
N ALA A 400 7.18 -10.28 -16.90
CA ALA A 400 8.53 -10.18 -16.36
C ALA A 400 9.15 -8.90 -16.90
N VAL A 401 10.00 -8.27 -16.10
CA VAL A 401 10.61 -6.98 -16.40
C VAL A 401 12.11 -7.12 -16.27
N ALA A 402 12.85 -6.76 -17.33
CA ALA A 402 14.31 -6.85 -17.34
C ALA A 402 14.94 -5.68 -18.13
N PRO A 403 16.04 -5.09 -17.65
CA PRO A 403 16.69 -5.40 -16.37
C PRO A 403 15.90 -4.82 -15.17
N THR A 404 16.09 -5.38 -13.97
CA THR A 404 15.51 -4.86 -12.71
C THR A 404 16.39 -3.80 -12.03
N THR A 405 17.62 -3.61 -12.52
CA THR A 405 18.53 -2.54 -12.11
C THR A 405 19.28 -1.97 -13.31
N ALA A 406 19.62 -0.68 -13.30
CA ALA A 406 20.52 -0.08 -14.28
C ALA A 406 21.37 1.04 -13.66
N SER A 407 22.59 1.18 -14.15
CA SER A 407 23.56 2.16 -13.64
C SER A 407 24.01 3.11 -14.75
N PHE A 408 24.04 4.41 -14.45
CA PHE A 408 24.44 5.48 -15.36
C PHE A 408 25.58 6.31 -14.78
N SER A 409 26.41 6.87 -15.65
CA SER A 409 27.37 7.90 -15.25
C SER A 409 26.65 9.20 -14.87
N ALA A 410 27.40 10.15 -14.29
CA ALA A 410 26.89 11.50 -14.01
C ALA A 410 26.37 12.24 -15.26
N LEU A 411 26.77 11.83 -16.47
CA LEU A 411 26.24 12.40 -17.71
C LEU A 411 24.81 11.94 -18.02
N GLY A 412 24.34 10.88 -17.35
CA GLY A 412 23.05 10.25 -17.67
C GLY A 412 23.13 9.47 -18.98
N GLY A 413 21.98 9.29 -19.63
CA GLY A 413 21.87 8.52 -20.87
C GLY A 413 20.47 7.95 -21.05
N GLU A 414 20.29 7.13 -22.08
CA GLU A 414 19.05 6.40 -22.32
C GLU A 414 19.19 4.93 -21.94
N GLY A 415 18.08 4.34 -21.48
CA GLY A 415 17.99 2.93 -21.17
C GLY A 415 16.69 2.33 -21.69
N VAL A 416 16.67 1.01 -21.76
CA VAL A 416 15.50 0.24 -22.18
C VAL A 416 15.16 -0.78 -21.09
N VAL A 417 13.88 -0.89 -20.76
CA VAL A 417 13.32 -1.98 -19.95
C VAL A 417 12.41 -2.80 -20.83
N THR A 418 12.69 -4.09 -20.97
CA THR A 418 11.83 -5.02 -21.70
C THR A 418 10.77 -5.57 -20.77
N VAL A 419 9.53 -5.63 -21.28
CA VAL A 419 8.40 -6.32 -20.69
C VAL A 419 8.17 -7.59 -21.49
N THR A 420 8.30 -8.74 -20.84
CA THR A 420 7.86 -10.02 -21.40
C THR A 420 6.55 -10.36 -20.73
N ALA A 421 5.47 -10.54 -21.49
CA ALA A 421 4.15 -10.80 -20.94
C ALA A 421 3.44 -11.91 -21.71
N THR A 422 2.57 -12.64 -21.04
CA THR A 422 1.79 -13.71 -21.64
C THR A 422 0.54 -13.15 -22.30
N GLY A 423 0.36 -13.42 -23.60
CA GLY A 423 -0.79 -12.88 -24.35
C GLY A 423 -0.76 -11.37 -24.55
N ASP A 424 -1.92 -10.72 -24.51
CA ASP A 424 -2.10 -9.28 -24.79
C ASP A 424 -2.07 -8.38 -23.53
N CYS A 425 -1.55 -8.93 -22.43
CA CYS A 425 -1.23 -8.25 -21.17
C CYS A 425 -0.97 -6.75 -21.28
N THR A 426 -1.86 -5.92 -20.74
CA THR A 426 -1.59 -4.48 -20.73
C THR A 426 -0.67 -4.10 -19.58
N TRP A 427 0.27 -3.20 -19.83
CA TRP A 427 1.22 -2.73 -18.82
C TRP A 427 1.43 -1.23 -18.94
N ARG A 428 1.87 -0.63 -17.82
CA ARG A 428 2.18 0.79 -17.69
C ARG A 428 3.56 0.99 -17.07
N ALA A 429 4.25 2.04 -17.49
CA ALA A 429 5.51 2.48 -16.95
C ALA A 429 5.36 3.87 -16.31
N VAL A 430 5.92 4.04 -15.11
CA VAL A 430 5.89 5.31 -14.36
C VAL A 430 7.21 5.52 -13.66
N SER A 431 7.80 6.70 -13.78
CA SER A 431 8.94 7.11 -12.96
C SER A 431 8.46 7.76 -11.66
N ASN A 432 9.11 7.44 -10.53
CA ASN A 432 8.86 8.11 -9.26
C ASN A 432 9.63 9.45 -9.09
N VAL A 433 10.53 9.76 -10.03
CA VAL A 433 11.40 10.94 -9.97
C VAL A 433 11.43 11.69 -11.30
N PRO A 434 11.50 13.03 -11.29
CA PRO A 434 11.44 13.82 -12.52
C PRO A 434 12.69 13.70 -13.40
N TRP A 435 13.81 13.22 -12.87
CA TRP A 435 15.07 13.08 -13.63
C TRP A 435 15.20 11.75 -14.40
N ILE A 436 14.21 10.85 -14.28
CA ILE A 436 14.04 9.70 -15.16
C ILE A 436 12.76 9.96 -15.98
N THR A 437 12.90 10.16 -17.28
CA THR A 437 11.80 10.51 -18.18
C THR A 437 11.53 9.36 -19.14
N ILE A 438 10.27 8.91 -19.24
CA ILE A 438 9.88 7.87 -20.21
C ILE A 438 9.76 8.54 -21.59
N LEU A 439 10.50 8.03 -22.56
CA LEU A 439 10.50 8.51 -23.94
C LEU A 439 9.48 7.77 -24.80
N SER A 440 9.35 6.45 -24.60
CA SER A 440 8.39 5.60 -25.32
C SER A 440 7.99 4.39 -24.47
N GLY A 441 6.84 3.77 -24.78
CA GLY A 441 6.31 2.66 -24.00
C GLY A 441 5.85 3.08 -22.60
N ALA A 442 5.17 4.22 -22.48
CA ALA A 442 4.53 4.59 -21.20
C ALA A 442 3.38 3.62 -20.87
N THR A 443 2.73 3.07 -21.89
CA THR A 443 1.78 1.97 -21.83
C THR A 443 2.03 1.01 -23.00
N GLY A 444 1.62 -0.25 -22.87
CA GLY A 444 1.70 -1.23 -23.94
C GLY A 444 0.85 -2.47 -23.66
N GLY A 445 0.80 -3.37 -24.64
CA GLY A 445 0.11 -4.67 -24.58
C GLY A 445 1.06 -5.80 -24.98
N GLY A 446 0.95 -6.95 -24.32
CA GLY A 446 1.81 -8.11 -24.53
C GLY A 446 3.30 -7.81 -24.30
N ASN A 447 4.17 -8.41 -25.11
CA ASN A 447 5.60 -8.09 -25.07
C ASN A 447 5.86 -6.66 -25.55
N GLY A 448 6.79 -5.96 -24.91
CA GLY A 448 7.26 -4.68 -25.43
C GLY A 448 8.41 -4.08 -24.64
N ALA A 449 8.65 -2.79 -24.83
CA ALA A 449 9.79 -2.11 -24.25
C ALA A 449 9.44 -0.69 -23.81
N VAL A 450 9.99 -0.28 -22.68
CA VAL A 450 9.96 1.08 -22.15
C VAL A 450 11.31 1.70 -22.41
N THR A 451 11.36 2.73 -23.24
CA THR A 451 12.59 3.53 -23.42
C THR A 451 12.52 4.73 -22.50
N TYR A 452 13.57 4.97 -21.73
CA TYR A 452 13.63 6.08 -20.78
C TYR A 452 14.97 6.81 -20.86
N ARG A 453 15.00 8.04 -20.35
CA ARG A 453 16.18 8.89 -20.25
C ARG A 453 16.47 9.25 -18.81
N VAL A 454 17.74 9.15 -18.43
CA VAL A 454 18.30 9.63 -17.17
C VAL A 454 18.97 10.97 -17.43
N ALA A 455 18.48 12.04 -16.81
CA ALA A 455 19.07 13.38 -16.93
C ALA A 455 20.46 13.44 -16.26
N ALA A 456 21.39 14.22 -16.82
CA ALA A 456 22.69 14.46 -16.22
C ALA A 456 22.59 15.04 -14.79
N HIS A 457 23.58 14.71 -13.95
CA HIS A 457 23.63 15.17 -12.56
C HIS A 457 25.04 15.54 -12.13
N ARG A 458 25.20 16.75 -11.59
CA ARG A 458 26.43 17.21 -10.93
C ARG A 458 26.20 17.25 -9.43
N GLY A 459 26.24 16.09 -8.79
CA GLY A 459 26.00 15.95 -7.36
C GLY A 459 26.41 14.56 -6.87
N ARG A 460 26.05 14.24 -5.62
CA ARG A 460 26.27 12.91 -5.04
C ARG A 460 25.51 11.85 -5.84
N GLN A 461 25.92 10.59 -5.67
CA GLN A 461 25.17 9.46 -6.23
C GLN A 461 23.70 9.56 -5.82
N ARG A 462 22.81 9.33 -6.78
CA ARG A 462 21.35 9.31 -6.56
C ARG A 462 20.74 8.05 -7.15
N SER A 463 19.62 7.63 -6.58
CA SER A 463 18.83 6.50 -7.09
C SER A 463 17.37 6.90 -7.26
N GLY A 464 16.72 6.31 -8.25
CA GLY A 464 15.32 6.50 -8.57
C GLY A 464 14.72 5.18 -9.07
N THR A 465 13.40 5.12 -9.17
CA THR A 465 12.68 3.91 -9.54
C THR A 465 11.79 4.16 -10.75
N LEU A 466 11.98 3.36 -11.78
CA LEU A 466 11.04 3.23 -12.88
C LEU A 466 10.17 1.98 -12.61
N THR A 467 8.89 2.17 -12.32
CA THR A 467 7.96 1.06 -12.12
C THR A 467 7.35 0.67 -13.46
N VAL A 468 7.58 -0.55 -13.92
CA VAL A 468 7.05 -1.10 -15.17
C VAL A 468 6.22 -2.34 -14.86
N SER A 469 4.97 -2.39 -15.31
CA SER A 469 4.06 -3.51 -15.03
C SER A 469 3.99 -3.87 -13.53
N GLY A 470 3.99 -2.87 -12.65
CA GLY A 470 3.98 -3.04 -11.20
C GLY A 470 5.32 -3.45 -10.56
N ARG A 471 6.37 -3.73 -11.35
CA ARG A 471 7.71 -4.07 -10.85
C ARG A 471 8.66 -2.88 -10.88
N ALA A 472 9.41 -2.70 -9.80
CA ALA A 472 10.42 -1.66 -9.68
C ALA A 472 11.70 -2.01 -10.46
N VAL A 473 12.16 -1.06 -11.27
CA VAL A 473 13.51 -1.04 -11.87
C VAL A 473 14.31 0.05 -11.18
N THR A 474 15.36 -0.34 -10.45
CA THR A 474 16.20 0.61 -9.70
C THR A 474 17.26 1.21 -10.61
N ILE A 475 17.19 2.53 -10.82
CA ILE A 475 18.17 3.29 -11.59
C ILE A 475 19.12 4.00 -10.63
N THR A 476 20.41 3.73 -10.73
CA THR A 476 21.44 4.42 -9.95
C THR A 476 22.30 5.28 -10.86
N GLN A 477 22.43 6.57 -10.52
CA GLN A 477 23.30 7.50 -11.24
C GLN A 477 24.50 7.87 -10.37
N ALA A 478 25.69 7.62 -10.90
CA ALA A 478 26.95 7.82 -10.20
C ALA A 478 27.22 9.30 -9.86
N ILE A 479 28.11 9.51 -8.89
CA ILE A 479 28.67 10.83 -8.57
C ILE A 479 29.39 11.41 -9.80
N SER A 480 29.26 12.71 -10.03
CA SER A 480 30.12 13.40 -10.99
C SER A 480 31.56 13.32 -10.49
N ALA A 481 32.49 12.87 -11.32
CA ALA A 481 33.90 13.15 -11.08
C ALA A 481 34.00 14.67 -10.84
N GLN A 482 34.49 15.06 -9.67
CA GLN A 482 34.72 16.47 -9.38
C GLN A 482 35.84 16.94 -10.29
N GLU A 483 35.65 18.09 -10.95
CA GLU A 483 36.76 18.84 -11.53
C GLU A 483 37.64 19.28 -10.36
N THR A 484 38.75 18.60 -10.12
CA THR A 484 39.80 19.13 -9.25
C THR A 484 40.70 20.01 -10.09
N LEU A 485 40.58 21.32 -9.90
CA LEU A 485 41.63 22.27 -10.27
C LEU A 485 42.84 21.97 -9.38
N GLY A 486 43.86 21.35 -9.94
CA GLY A 486 45.14 21.19 -9.25
C GLY A 486 46.00 22.43 -9.50
N LEU A 487 46.61 22.98 -8.44
CA LEU A 487 47.66 23.98 -8.55
C LEU A 487 48.99 23.26 -8.75
N PHE A 488 49.60 23.39 -9.93
CA PHE A 488 50.86 22.74 -10.27
C PHE A 488 51.97 23.76 -10.37
N ARG A 489 53.14 23.44 -9.84
CA ARG A 489 54.34 24.30 -9.92
C ARG A 489 55.18 23.90 -11.13
N ARG A 490 55.53 24.87 -11.98
CA ARG A 490 56.50 24.70 -13.07
C ARG A 490 57.93 24.76 -12.53
N ALA A 491 58.87 24.24 -13.32
CA ALA A 491 60.30 24.27 -12.99
C ALA A 491 60.88 25.70 -12.93
N ASP A 492 60.24 26.67 -13.60
CA ASP A 492 60.59 28.11 -13.56
C ASP A 492 60.03 28.85 -12.32
N GLY A 493 59.32 28.14 -11.44
CA GLY A 493 58.81 28.68 -10.18
C GLY A 493 57.37 29.21 -10.22
N PHE A 494 56.75 29.35 -11.39
CA PHE A 494 55.36 29.80 -11.54
C PHE A 494 54.35 28.67 -11.30
N PHE A 495 53.14 29.03 -10.88
CA PHE A 495 52.03 28.09 -10.70
C PHE A 495 51.03 28.20 -11.85
N TYR A 496 50.45 27.06 -12.24
CA TYR A 496 49.34 27.03 -13.18
C TYR A 496 48.26 26.08 -12.70
N LEU A 497 47.03 26.34 -13.14
CA LEU A 497 45.87 25.51 -12.84
C LEU A 497 45.67 24.51 -13.98
N ARG A 498 45.52 23.22 -13.67
CA ARG A 498 45.19 22.19 -14.67
C ARG A 498 43.97 21.40 -14.24
N ASN A 499 43.09 21.12 -15.21
CA ASN A 499 41.97 20.20 -15.05
C ASN A 499 42.41 18.77 -15.44
N SER A 500 42.00 17.77 -14.66
CA SER A 500 42.52 16.40 -14.72
C SER A 500 41.98 15.53 -15.89
N LEU A 501 41.16 16.08 -16.79
CA LEU A 501 40.53 15.34 -17.89
C LEU A 501 40.94 15.76 -19.32
N THR A 502 41.81 16.76 -19.50
CA THR A 502 42.33 17.13 -20.83
C THR A 502 43.81 16.75 -20.97
N SER A 503 44.06 15.58 -21.54
CA SER A 503 45.30 15.32 -22.28
C SER A 503 45.17 15.98 -23.66
N GLY A 504 45.24 17.30 -23.71
CA GLY A 504 45.09 18.05 -24.96
C GLY A 504 45.20 19.55 -24.70
N VAL A 505 46.31 20.12 -25.15
CA VAL A 505 46.81 21.50 -25.06
C VAL A 505 45.72 22.59 -25.09
N ALA A 506 45.83 23.55 -24.17
CA ALA A 506 45.46 24.94 -24.39
C ALA A 506 46.38 25.85 -23.54
N ASP A 507 47.55 26.15 -24.09
CA ASP A 507 48.32 27.33 -23.69
C ASP A 507 47.53 28.55 -24.15
N THR A 508 46.75 29.17 -23.26
CA THR A 508 46.43 30.61 -23.27
C THR A 508 45.52 30.96 -22.09
N ALA A 509 46.12 31.40 -20.98
CA ALA A 509 45.63 32.52 -20.16
C ALA A 509 46.67 32.81 -19.06
N PHE A 510 47.31 33.98 -19.17
CA PHE A 510 48.25 34.54 -18.21
C PHE A 510 47.53 35.13 -17.00
N PHE A 511 48.11 34.94 -15.81
CA PHE A 511 48.14 35.93 -14.74
C PHE A 511 49.54 35.94 -14.12
#